data_AF-A0AAC9PUN6-F1
#
_entry.id   AF-A0AAC9PUN6-F1
#
_cell.length_a   1.000
_cell.length_b   1.000
_cell.length_c   1.000
_cell.angle_alpha   90.00
_cell.angle_beta   90.00
_cell.angle_gamma   90.00
#
_symmetry.space_group_name_H-M   'P 1'
#
loop_
_entity.id
_entity.type
_entity.pdbx_description
1 polymer ?
#
loop_
_entity_poly.entity_id
_entity_poly.type
_entity_poly.pdbx_seq_one_letter_code
_entity_poly.pdbx_strand_id
1 'polypeptide(L)'
;MPYRGPLPRTLVDRVNKGVNALRASPRWGRLAGRYLTEVTYVGRRSGRTISTPVGYRRRGDVVTIPVMIPESKKWWRNFVDEGQPMSLRLDGVDRTGHAVARRDARGRVALTVHLDAVQPADPGVDRPAKPVDTEH
;
A
#
# COMPACT_ATOMS: atom_id res chain seq x y z
N MET A 1 -9.67 -16.67 9.27
CA MET A 1 -9.12 -16.93 7.92
C MET A 1 -7.98 -15.95 7.69
N PRO A 2 -6.72 -16.36 7.51
CA PRO A 2 -5.65 -15.42 7.18
C PRO A 2 -5.51 -15.32 5.65
N TYR A 3 -5.60 -14.10 5.13
CA TYR A 3 -5.32 -13.83 3.72
C TYR A 3 -3.84 -14.09 3.43
N ARG A 4 -3.56 -15.00 2.48
CA ARG A 4 -2.22 -15.35 1.98
C ARG A 4 -2.24 -15.26 0.45
N GLY A 5 -1.56 -14.27 -0.10
CA GLY A 5 -1.36 -14.14 -1.55
C GLY A 5 -1.01 -12.71 -1.98
N PRO A 6 -0.08 -12.51 -2.93
CA PRO A 6 0.23 -11.20 -3.48
C PRO A 6 -0.99 -10.65 -4.23
N LEU A 7 -1.47 -9.47 -3.84
CA LEU A 7 -2.65 -8.86 -4.47
C LEU A 7 -2.42 -8.70 -5.99
N PRO A 8 -3.26 -9.30 -6.85
CA PRO A 8 -3.07 -9.30 -8.29
C PRO A 8 -3.29 -7.93 -8.92
N ARG A 9 -2.43 -7.60 -9.88
CA ARG A 9 -2.38 -6.36 -10.68
C ARG A 9 -3.45 -6.28 -11.78
N THR A 10 -4.73 -6.38 -11.46
CA THR A 10 -5.78 -6.20 -12.49
C THR A 10 -7.09 -5.67 -11.91
N LEU A 11 -7.17 -4.36 -11.65
CA LEU A 11 -8.37 -3.53 -11.87
C LEU A 11 -8.02 -2.05 -11.58
N VAL A 12 -7.37 -1.40 -12.55
CA VAL A 12 -6.99 0.02 -12.49
C VAL A 12 -8.14 0.95 -12.89
N ASP A 13 -9.25 0.43 -13.43
CA ASP A 13 -10.26 1.30 -14.03
C ASP A 13 -11.50 1.51 -13.17
N ARG A 14 -11.73 2.80 -12.86
CA ARG A 14 -12.91 3.42 -12.21
C ARG A 14 -12.99 3.28 -10.69
N VAL A 15 -12.49 4.28 -9.97
CA VAL A 15 -13.29 5.41 -9.44
C VAL A 15 -12.34 6.42 -8.77
N ASN A 16 -11.70 7.23 -9.60
CA ASN A 16 -10.84 8.37 -9.23
C ASN A 16 -11.65 9.60 -8.75
N LYS A 17 -12.53 9.47 -7.75
CA LYS A 17 -13.10 10.67 -7.08
C LYS A 17 -12.19 11.23 -5.99
N GLY A 18 -11.36 10.39 -5.35
CA GLY A 18 -10.38 10.83 -4.34
C GLY A 18 -9.07 11.36 -4.92
N VAL A 19 -8.63 10.81 -6.05
CA VAL A 19 -7.38 11.18 -6.73
C VAL A 19 -7.47 12.58 -7.37
N ASN A 20 -8.64 13.01 -7.84
CA ASN A 20 -8.82 14.36 -8.39
C ASN A 20 -8.62 15.47 -7.34
N ALA A 21 -9.03 15.26 -6.08
CA ALA A 21 -8.80 16.24 -5.03
C ALA A 21 -7.31 16.36 -4.63
N LEU A 22 -6.53 15.29 -4.80
CA LEU A 22 -5.10 15.27 -4.46
C LEU A 22 -4.20 15.74 -5.62
N ARG A 23 -4.57 15.44 -6.88
CA ARG A 23 -3.88 15.95 -8.09
C ARG A 23 -4.15 17.43 -8.38
N ALA A 24 -5.29 17.98 -7.95
CA ALA A 24 -5.63 19.39 -8.15
C ALA A 24 -4.92 20.36 -7.18
N SER A 25 -3.90 19.91 -6.45
CA SER A 25 -3.13 20.72 -5.48
C SER A 25 -1.79 21.17 -6.09
N PRO A 26 -1.66 22.42 -6.56
CA PRO A 26 -0.43 22.93 -7.17
C PRO A 26 0.76 22.95 -6.20
N ARG A 27 0.50 22.93 -4.89
CA ARG A 27 1.53 22.91 -3.84
C ARG A 27 2.15 21.52 -3.64
N TRP A 28 1.56 20.47 -4.20
CA TRP A 28 1.99 19.07 -4.03
C TRP A 28 3.00 18.61 -5.09
N GLY A 29 3.04 19.25 -6.28
CA GLY A 29 3.86 18.79 -7.41
C GLY A 29 5.37 18.99 -7.28
N ARG A 30 5.85 19.96 -6.49
CA ARG A 30 7.29 20.30 -6.42
C ARG A 30 8.10 19.53 -5.38
N LEU A 31 7.48 19.01 -4.31
CA LEU A 31 8.19 18.28 -3.24
C LEU A 31 8.14 16.74 -3.42
N ALA A 32 7.45 16.28 -4.46
CA ALA A 32 6.90 14.93 -4.59
C ALA A 32 7.88 13.85 -5.07
N GLY A 33 8.90 14.19 -5.87
CA GLY A 33 9.61 13.18 -6.66
C GLY A 33 10.46 12.17 -5.87
N ARG A 34 11.02 12.57 -4.71
CA ARG A 34 12.02 11.75 -3.99
C ARG A 34 11.55 11.16 -2.66
N TYR A 35 10.44 11.67 -2.11
CA TYR A 35 9.98 11.32 -0.75
C TYR A 35 8.58 10.70 -0.71
N LEU A 36 7.97 10.45 -1.87
CA LEU A 36 6.64 9.86 -1.96
C LEU A 36 6.72 8.37 -2.30
N THR A 37 5.78 7.62 -1.73
CA THR A 37 5.43 6.25 -2.11
C THR A 37 3.96 6.21 -2.47
N GLU A 38 3.56 5.28 -3.33
CA GLU A 38 2.15 4.99 -3.55
C GLU A 38 1.67 3.98 -2.50
N VAL A 39 0.56 4.30 -1.83
CA VAL A 39 -0.13 3.36 -0.96
C VAL A 39 -1.43 2.92 -1.58
N THR A 40 -1.76 1.65 -1.40
CA THR A 40 -2.99 1.03 -1.90
C THR A 40 -3.70 0.31 -0.77
N TYR A 41 -5.00 0.52 -0.63
CA TYR A 41 -5.81 -0.12 0.40
C TYR A 41 -7.26 -0.28 -0.02
N VAL A 42 -8.02 -1.12 0.69
CA VAL A 42 -9.47 -1.27 0.49
C VAL A 42 -10.21 -0.37 1.47
N GLY A 43 -11.10 0.50 0.99
CA GLY A 43 -11.90 1.35 1.87
C GLY A 43 -12.94 0.54 2.65
N ARG A 44 -12.95 0.63 3.98
CA ARG A 44 -13.88 -0.13 4.85
C ARG A 44 -15.35 0.07 4.49
N ARG A 45 -15.74 1.32 4.20
CA ARG A 45 -17.15 1.67 3.90
C ARG A 45 -17.54 1.37 2.45
N SER A 46 -16.61 1.49 1.51
CA SER A 46 -16.91 1.40 0.08
C SER A 46 -16.54 0.05 -0.54
N GLY A 47 -15.69 -0.75 0.11
CA GLY A 47 -15.12 -1.98 -0.46
C GLY A 47 -14.19 -1.74 -1.66
N ARG A 48 -13.88 -0.48 -2.00
CA ARG A 48 -13.11 -0.12 -3.19
C ARG A 48 -11.63 -0.05 -2.89
N THR A 49 -10.82 -0.52 -3.84
CA THR A 49 -9.37 -0.28 -3.85
C THR A 49 -9.09 1.18 -4.15
N ILE A 50 -8.27 1.82 -3.32
CA ILE A 50 -7.90 3.23 -3.42
C ILE A 50 -6.38 3.30 -3.38
N SER A 51 -5.79 3.99 -4.36
CA SER A 51 -4.36 4.29 -4.41
C SER A 51 -4.09 5.78 -4.26
N THR A 52 -3.14 6.15 -3.40
CA THR A 52 -2.76 7.55 -3.17
C THR A 52 -1.26 7.72 -2.95
N PRO A 53 -0.61 8.72 -3.56
CA PRO A 53 0.77 9.07 -3.24
C PRO A 53 0.85 9.75 -1.86
N VAL A 54 1.72 9.25 -1.00
CA VAL A 54 1.95 9.75 0.36
C VAL A 54 3.44 9.88 0.67
N GLY A 55 3.79 10.85 1.51
CA GLY A 55 5.13 10.93 2.06
C GLY A 55 5.35 9.83 3.07
N TYR A 56 6.55 9.23 3.11
CA TYR A 56 6.86 8.18 4.07
C TYR A 56 8.25 8.34 4.68
N ARG A 57 8.44 7.72 5.83
CA ARG A 57 9.73 7.47 6.46
C ARG A 57 9.81 6.00 6.79
N ARG A 58 10.87 5.30 6.38
CA ARG A 58 11.06 3.88 6.66
C ARG A 58 12.22 3.68 7.63
N ARG A 59 12.04 2.77 8.59
CA ARG A 59 13.08 2.26 9.49
C ARG A 59 12.88 0.75 9.61
N GLY A 60 13.75 -0.03 8.95
CA GLY A 60 13.61 -1.49 8.89
C GLY A 60 12.32 -1.92 8.21
N ASP A 61 11.50 -2.66 8.95
CA ASP A 61 10.17 -3.17 8.62
C ASP A 61 9.04 -2.20 9.01
N VAL A 62 9.34 -1.07 9.66
CA VAL A 62 8.34 -0.09 10.05
C VAL A 62 8.36 1.10 9.10
N VAL A 63 7.18 1.45 8.56
CA VAL A 63 6.97 2.64 7.75
C VAL A 63 6.03 3.60 8.46
N THR A 64 6.44 4.86 8.59
CA THR A 64 5.62 5.94 9.14
C THR A 64 5.17 6.86 8.00
N ILE A 65 3.86 7.06 7.89
CA ILE A 65 3.23 7.96 6.90
C ILE A 65 2.59 9.12 7.66
N PRO A 66 3.21 10.31 7.68
CA PRO A 66 2.58 11.50 8.24
C PRO A 66 1.42 11.96 7.34
N VAL A 67 0.25 12.14 7.92
CA VAL A 67 -0.92 12.67 7.20
C VAL A 67 -0.90 14.18 7.32
N MET A 68 -0.41 14.85 6.27
CA MET A 68 -0.49 16.30 6.20
C MET A 68 -1.93 16.77 6.03
N ILE A 69 -2.36 17.68 6.91
CA ILE A 69 -3.70 18.28 6.95
C ILE A 69 -4.79 17.18 7.06
N PRO A 70 -4.82 16.44 8.19
CA PRO A 70 -5.74 15.32 8.37
C PRO A 70 -7.22 15.75 8.38
N GLU A 71 -7.53 17.00 8.72
CA GLU A 71 -8.89 17.54 8.72
C GLU A 71 -9.50 17.57 7.31
N SER A 72 -8.68 17.83 6.29
CA SER A 72 -9.10 17.89 4.89
C SER A 72 -9.14 16.51 4.22
N LYS A 73 -8.70 15.45 4.89
CA LYS A 73 -8.53 14.11 4.31
C LYS A 73 -9.31 13.08 5.12
N LYS A 74 -10.05 12.19 4.47
CA LYS A 74 -10.83 11.15 5.16
C LYS A 74 -10.21 9.75 5.08
N TRP A 75 -9.23 9.55 4.20
CA TRP A 75 -8.67 8.23 3.90
C TRP A 75 -7.99 7.56 5.10
N TRP A 76 -7.31 8.34 5.95
CA TRP A 76 -6.59 7.83 7.14
C TRP A 76 -7.53 7.18 8.17
N ARG A 77 -8.83 7.54 8.15
CA ARG A 77 -9.84 6.95 9.03
C ARG A 77 -10.14 5.49 8.72
N ASN A 78 -9.71 4.97 7.57
CA ASN A 78 -9.83 3.53 7.33
C ASN A 78 -8.85 2.71 8.18
N PHE A 79 -7.88 3.36 8.83
CA PHE A 79 -6.81 2.70 9.59
C PHE A 79 -6.91 2.97 11.09
N VAL A 80 -7.98 3.58 11.58
CA VAL A 80 -8.17 3.73 13.04
C VAL A 80 -8.54 2.39 13.68
N ASP A 81 -8.52 2.37 15.01
CA ASP A 81 -8.77 1.20 15.86
C ASP A 81 -7.73 0.10 15.62
N GLU A 82 -8.16 -1.08 15.17
CA GLU A 82 -7.28 -2.21 14.87
C GLU A 82 -6.39 -2.00 13.64
N GLY A 83 -6.65 -0.97 12.83
CA GLY A 83 -5.99 -0.80 11.54
C GLY A 83 -6.49 -1.75 10.45
N GLN A 84 -5.78 -1.82 9.34
CA GLN A 84 -6.11 -2.73 8.23
C GLN A 84 -4.89 -2.95 7.32
N PRO A 85 -4.88 -4.02 6.51
CA PRO A 85 -3.82 -4.25 5.52
C PRO A 85 -3.73 -3.13 4.48
N MET A 86 -2.50 -2.88 4.04
CA MET A 86 -2.12 -1.90 3.03
C MET A 86 -0.95 -2.45 2.20
N SER A 87 -0.89 -2.04 0.94
CA SER A 87 0.30 -2.19 0.10
C SER A 87 1.01 -0.85 -0.08
N LEU A 88 2.34 -0.89 -0.14
CA LEU A 88 3.21 0.27 -0.35
C LEU A 88 4.21 -0.02 -1.48
N ARG A 89 4.43 0.94 -2.38
CA ARG A 89 5.46 0.87 -3.42
C ARG A 89 6.81 1.34 -2.86
N LEU A 90 7.64 0.43 -2.38
CA LEU A 90 8.95 0.72 -1.77
C LEU A 90 10.07 0.16 -2.65
N ASP A 91 11.08 0.97 -2.94
CA ASP A 91 12.25 0.57 -3.74
C ASP A 91 11.88 -0.05 -5.10
N GLY A 92 10.78 0.41 -5.70
CA GLY A 92 10.27 -0.11 -6.98
C GLY A 92 9.53 -1.46 -6.87
N VAL A 93 9.26 -1.95 -5.65
CA VAL A 93 8.55 -3.21 -5.40
C VAL A 93 7.33 -2.96 -4.50
N ASP A 94 6.27 -3.74 -4.68
CA ASP A 94 5.11 -3.66 -3.78
C ASP A 94 5.36 -4.49 -2.54
N ARG A 95 5.17 -3.87 -1.38
CA ARG A 95 5.30 -4.50 -0.06
C ARG A 95 3.97 -4.41 0.66
N THR A 96 3.52 -5.52 1.21
CA THR A 96 2.33 -5.55 2.07
C THR A 96 2.71 -5.28 3.52
N GLY A 97 1.74 -4.78 4.29
CA GLY A 97 1.88 -4.61 5.71
C GLY A 97 0.56 -4.22 6.37
N HIS A 98 0.56 -4.25 7.71
CA HIS A 98 -0.58 -3.85 8.52
C HIS A 98 -0.43 -2.41 8.97
N ALA A 99 -1.41 -1.55 8.64
CA ALA A 99 -1.36 -0.12 8.90
C ALA A 99 -2.34 0.30 9.99
N VAL A 100 -1.86 1.07 10.97
CA VAL A 100 -2.65 1.65 12.07
C VAL A 100 -2.43 3.16 12.10
N ALA A 101 -3.52 3.92 12.05
CA ALA A 101 -3.52 5.37 12.22
C ALA A 101 -3.64 5.74 13.70
N ARG A 102 -2.78 6.66 14.14
CA ARG A 102 -2.90 7.31 15.45
C ARG A 102 -2.98 8.81 15.27
N ARG A 103 -3.87 9.43 16.06
CA ARG A 103 -3.96 10.88 16.21
C ARG A 103 -3.38 11.26 17.58
N ASP A 104 -2.49 12.24 17.60
CA ASP A 104 -1.94 12.75 18.86
C ASP A 104 -2.83 13.84 19.47
N ALA A 105 -2.50 14.26 20.71
CA ALA A 105 -3.22 15.33 21.41
C ALA A 105 -3.18 16.68 20.68
N ARG A 106 -2.24 16.88 19.75
CA ARG A 106 -2.12 18.10 18.92
C ARG A 106 -2.90 17.98 17.61
N GLY A 107 -3.65 16.90 17.41
CA GLY A 107 -4.44 16.64 16.22
C GLY A 107 -3.66 16.09 15.03
N ARG A 108 -2.34 15.88 15.15
CA ARG A 108 -1.50 15.32 14.08
C ARG A 108 -1.83 13.84 13.90
N VAL A 109 -1.96 13.41 12.66
CA VAL A 109 -2.24 12.00 12.33
C VAL A 109 -1.02 11.40 11.64
N ALA A 110 -0.63 10.21 12.09
CA ALA A 110 0.37 9.39 11.43
C ALA A 110 -0.12 7.95 11.33
N LEU A 111 0.15 7.32 10.20
CA LEU A 111 0.02 5.87 10.08
C LEU A 111 1.36 5.23 10.41
N THR A 112 1.30 4.16 11.20
CA THR A 112 2.40 3.22 11.41
C THR A 112 2.05 1.96 10.66
N VAL A 113 2.91 1.56 9.73
CA VAL A 113 2.77 0.33 8.96
C VAL A 113 3.86 -0.63 9.37
N HIS A 114 3.46 -1.82 9.78
CA HIS A 114 4.37 -2.95 9.98
C HIS A 114 4.38 -3.77 8.70
N LEU A 115 5.51 -3.79 8.00
CA LEU A 115 5.68 -4.52 6.75
C LEU A 115 5.72 -6.02 7.04
N ASP A 116 5.07 -6.79 6.18
CA ASP A 116 5.18 -8.24 6.22
C ASP A 116 6.61 -8.64 5.84
N ALA A 117 7.05 -9.77 6.40
CA ALA A 117 8.30 -10.40 5.98
C ALA A 117 8.30 -10.58 4.46
N VAL A 118 9.44 -10.32 3.81
CA VAL A 118 9.59 -10.70 2.40
C VAL A 118 9.43 -12.20 2.37
N GLN A 119 8.31 -12.68 1.84
CA GLN A 119 8.21 -14.09 1.51
C GLN A 119 9.24 -14.31 0.39
N PRO A 120 10.28 -15.14 0.61
CA PRO A 120 11.17 -15.50 -0.50
C PRO A 120 10.27 -16.01 -1.63
N ALA A 121 10.43 -15.45 -2.82
CA ALA A 121 9.75 -15.94 -3.99
C ALA A 121 9.98 -17.45 -4.03
N ASP A 122 8.89 -18.23 -3.96
CA ASP A 122 8.95 -19.68 -3.93
C ASP A 122 9.75 -20.11 -5.17
N PRO A 123 10.94 -20.73 -5.05
CA PRO A 123 11.79 -21.05 -6.21
C PRO A 123 11.26 -22.28 -6.98
N GLY A 124 9.94 -22.50 -6.99
CA GLY A 124 9.33 -23.81 -7.24
C GLY A 124 8.26 -23.86 -8.32
N VAL A 125 8.38 -23.12 -9.43
CA VAL A 125 7.61 -23.43 -10.65
C VAL A 125 8.48 -23.20 -11.89
N ASP A 126 9.58 -23.93 -12.00
CA ASP A 126 10.17 -24.21 -13.31
C ASP A 126 10.81 -25.61 -13.31
N ARG A 127 9.98 -26.62 -13.57
CA ARG A 127 10.44 -27.94 -14.02
C ARG A 127 9.75 -28.20 -15.35
N PRO A 128 10.44 -28.09 -16.50
CA PRO A 128 9.94 -28.72 -17.70
C PRO A 128 9.96 -30.23 -17.46
N ALA A 129 8.81 -30.88 -17.57
CA ALA A 129 8.75 -32.32 -17.78
C ALA A 129 9.53 -32.61 -19.08
N LYS A 130 10.69 -33.26 -18.97
CA LYS A 130 11.30 -33.86 -20.15
C LYS A 130 10.35 -34.93 -20.68
N PRO A 131 10.09 -34.99 -21.99
CA PRO A 131 9.43 -36.15 -22.56
C PRO A 131 10.39 -37.35 -22.36
N VAL A 132 9.87 -38.40 -21.75
CA VAL A 132 10.52 -39.72 -21.75
C VAL A 132 10.24 -40.29 -23.13
N ASP A 133 11.22 -40.14 -24.03
CA ASP A 133 11.34 -41.04 -25.16
C ASP A 133 11.75 -42.40 -24.61
N THR A 134 10.89 -43.40 -24.80
CA THR A 134 11.30 -44.80 -24.73
C THR A 134 10.75 -45.46 -25.97
N GLU A 135 11.59 -45.44 -27.01
CA GLU A 135 11.59 -46.45 -28.05
C GLU A 135 11.93 -47.81 -27.42
N HIS A 136 11.13 -48.84 -27.70
CA HIS A 136 11.55 -50.17 -28.15
C HIS A 136 10.33 -51.01 -28.53
#